data_AF-A0AAI9T498-F1
#
_entry.id   AF-A0AAI9T498-F1
#
_cell.length_a   1.000
_cell.length_b   1.000
_cell.length_c   1.000
_cell.angle_alpha   90.00
_cell.angle_beta   90.00
_cell.angle_gamma   90.00
#
_symmetry.space_group_name_H-M   'P 1'
#
loop_
_entity.id
_entity.type
_entity.pdbx_description
1 polymer ?
#
loop_
_entity_poly.entity_id
_entity_poly.type
_entity_poly.pdbx_seq_one_letter_code
_entity_poly.pdbx_strand_id
1 'polypeptide(L)'
;DRSRNPPTRLCVPYRAKDSPSLRSEFSHPDVVILLTCLNYYYAGLGDDDIFLAFNHLVGSDQASAEYQEWTNDAARLPPTYQQLVGVNLDDRSHCTDHVFPALRFSKATVDYFLTHVVFPKEMKEFPDKLSASGWDIGEIKTHPTVGFSGTNDSRETLPLSVSQLDLPEQNHTNALVLGYLLRPENSVACIPQQVQPCKSDAEIILDLVLDLNPPAQVILDVGAQILELSNHDLAAHWLKLLPKQGPVQAVVFVNDKDDICVLDRTGRVELLQISPFARQMEACFVFLDEAHTRGIDLKLPSNYRAAVTLGPGITKDKLVQACMRMRKLGNGQSVVFCVPEEVKSNILALSGKDKNSQITVADVLLWAISETWIDGRHSIPLWAVQGTRFERQRELWQAYRQNYCLDLTPREAQEFLEPECQTLEQRYRPGHQARPSFNCPSDTSPNLNLIWKRCRKFE
;
A
#
# COMPACT_ATOMS: atom_id res chain seq x y z
N ASP A 1 -1.38 -0.65 13.91
CA ASP A 1 -1.60 -2.11 13.99
C ASP A 1 -1.03 -2.64 15.31
N ARG A 2 -1.89 -3.10 16.22
CA ARG A 2 -1.47 -3.66 17.53
C ARG A 2 -0.98 -5.12 17.43
N SER A 3 -1.16 -5.77 16.28
CA SER A 3 -0.72 -7.15 16.01
C SER A 3 0.71 -7.24 15.45
N ARG A 4 1.30 -6.09 15.04
CA ARG A 4 2.71 -6.00 14.61
C ARG A 4 3.65 -6.47 15.75
N ASN A 5 4.70 -7.20 15.38
CA ASN A 5 5.78 -7.59 16.29
C ASN A 5 7.15 -7.13 15.74
N PRO A 6 7.87 -6.22 16.41
CA PRO A 6 7.50 -5.56 17.67
C PRO A 6 6.32 -4.59 17.48
N PRO A 7 5.46 -4.41 18.51
CA PRO A 7 4.35 -3.48 18.45
C PRO A 7 4.88 -2.06 18.34
N THR A 8 4.17 -1.21 17.59
CA THR A 8 4.43 0.23 17.55
C THR A 8 3.14 1.01 17.73
N ARG A 9 3.26 2.21 18.29
CA ARG A 9 2.18 3.19 18.38
C ARG A 9 2.20 4.22 17.25
N LEU A 10 3.15 4.11 16.32
CA LEU A 10 3.26 4.96 15.14
C LEU A 10 2.41 4.40 13.98
N CYS A 11 1.99 5.28 13.10
CA CYS A 11 1.41 4.88 11.82
C CYS A 11 2.45 4.17 10.95
N VAL A 12 2.01 3.09 10.32
CA VAL A 12 2.85 2.24 9.46
C VAL A 12 2.30 2.24 8.04
N PRO A 13 3.17 2.11 7.02
CA PRO A 13 2.73 1.95 5.65
C PRO A 13 2.04 0.59 5.45
N TYR A 14 1.03 0.57 4.59
CA TYR A 14 0.32 -0.63 4.16
C TYR A 14 0.83 -1.08 2.79
N ARG A 15 0.91 -2.39 2.56
CA ARG A 15 1.24 -2.98 1.25
C ARG A 15 0.02 -3.13 0.37
N ALA A 16 -1.10 -3.38 1.02
CA ALA A 16 -2.43 -3.49 0.45
C ALA A 16 -3.44 -3.23 1.55
N LYS A 17 -4.72 -3.17 1.19
CA LYS A 17 -5.83 -3.14 2.13
C LYS A 17 -5.63 -4.16 3.27
N ASP A 18 -5.81 -3.70 4.51
CA ASP A 18 -5.70 -4.49 5.74
C ASP A 18 -4.37 -5.27 5.91
N SER A 19 -3.36 -4.97 5.08
CA SER A 19 -2.06 -5.63 5.07
C SER A 19 -0.95 -4.62 5.41
N PRO A 20 -0.71 -4.35 6.70
CA PRO A 20 0.38 -3.48 7.13
C PRO A 20 1.72 -4.09 6.75
N SER A 21 2.68 -3.26 6.34
CA SER A 21 4.02 -3.76 6.06
C SER A 21 4.75 -4.08 7.36
N LEU A 22 4.94 -5.37 7.65
CA LEU A 22 5.43 -5.93 8.92
C LEU A 22 6.64 -5.20 9.57
N ARG A 23 7.56 -4.69 8.75
CA ARG A 23 8.81 -4.06 9.20
C ARG A 23 9.11 -2.73 8.51
N SER A 24 8.17 -2.17 7.76
CA SER A 24 8.40 -0.89 7.08
C SER A 24 7.92 0.25 7.95
N GLU A 25 8.64 1.35 7.84
CA GLU A 25 8.34 2.63 8.46
C GLU A 25 8.44 3.70 7.36
N PHE A 26 7.73 4.81 7.51
CA PHE A 26 7.89 5.90 6.56
C PHE A 26 9.27 6.52 6.73
N SER A 27 9.95 6.79 5.62
CA SER A 27 11.29 7.37 5.63
C SER A 27 11.32 8.82 6.08
N HIS A 28 10.22 9.55 5.89
CA HIS A 28 10.11 10.97 6.24
C HIS A 28 9.40 11.14 7.59
N PRO A 29 10.04 11.73 8.61
CA PRO A 29 9.44 11.81 9.95
C PRO A 29 8.18 12.66 9.97
N ASP A 30 8.08 13.74 9.19
CA ASP A 30 6.82 14.51 9.12
C ASP A 30 5.64 13.67 8.64
N VAL A 31 5.86 12.74 7.71
CA VAL A 31 4.81 11.82 7.25
C VAL A 31 4.41 10.89 8.38
N VAL A 32 5.37 10.34 9.13
CA VAL A 32 5.08 9.52 10.33
C VAL A 32 4.28 10.32 11.36
N ILE A 33 4.74 11.53 11.72
CA ILE A 33 4.10 12.39 12.72
C ILE A 33 2.67 12.70 12.28
N LEU A 34 2.50 13.24 11.07
CA LEU A 34 1.21 13.69 10.57
C LEU A 34 0.20 12.53 10.50
N LEU A 35 0.60 11.41 9.90
CA LEU A 35 -0.29 10.25 9.81
C LEU A 35 -0.60 9.66 11.18
N THR A 36 0.37 9.65 12.10
CA THR A 36 0.12 9.20 13.49
C THR A 36 -0.88 10.12 14.18
N CYS A 37 -0.68 11.44 14.12
CA CYS A 37 -1.61 12.42 14.67
C CYS A 37 -3.03 12.23 14.10
N LEU A 38 -3.16 12.17 12.77
CA LEU A 38 -4.45 11.99 12.10
C LEU A 38 -5.13 10.71 12.56
N ASN A 39 -4.42 9.58 12.63
CA ASN A 39 -4.98 8.33 13.11
C ASN A 39 -5.57 8.47 14.53
N TYR A 40 -4.84 9.07 15.48
CA TYR A 40 -5.36 9.23 16.84
C TYR A 40 -6.47 10.29 16.94
N TYR A 41 -6.47 11.33 16.11
CA TYR A 41 -7.57 12.29 16.08
C TYR A 41 -8.88 11.66 15.56
N TYR A 42 -8.80 10.82 14.52
CA TYR A 42 -10.00 10.18 13.95
C TYR A 42 -10.45 8.95 14.75
N ALA A 43 -9.53 8.11 15.21
CA ALA A 43 -9.86 6.90 15.96
C ALA A 43 -10.14 7.17 17.45
N GLY A 44 -9.59 8.27 17.99
CA GLY A 44 -9.56 8.54 19.42
C GLY A 44 -8.58 7.63 20.16
N LEU A 45 -8.38 7.91 21.46
CA LEU A 45 -7.54 7.09 22.33
C LEU A 45 -8.29 5.85 22.84
N GLY A 46 -7.61 4.71 22.94
CA GLY A 46 -8.12 3.57 23.70
C GLY A 46 -8.05 3.82 25.21
N ASP A 47 -8.82 3.08 26.00
CA ASP A 47 -8.88 3.29 27.47
C ASP A 47 -7.50 3.10 28.12
N ASP A 48 -6.73 2.09 27.68
CA ASP A 48 -5.35 1.88 28.14
C ASP A 48 -4.42 3.04 27.79
N ASP A 49 -4.61 3.67 26.62
CA ASP A 49 -3.81 4.81 26.17
C ASP A 49 -4.13 6.06 27.02
N ILE A 50 -5.42 6.26 27.35
CA ILE A 50 -5.86 7.32 28.27
C ILE A 50 -5.29 7.08 29.67
N PHE A 51 -5.32 5.85 30.19
CA PHE A 51 -4.68 5.53 31.47
C PHE A 51 -3.19 5.83 31.47
N LEU A 52 -2.47 5.49 30.39
CA LEU A 52 -1.05 5.80 30.27
C LEU A 52 -0.79 7.30 30.25
N ALA A 53 -1.63 8.08 29.57
CA ALA A 53 -1.57 9.54 29.59
C ALA A 53 -1.75 10.07 31.02
N PHE A 54 -2.76 9.61 31.75
CA PHE A 54 -3.00 10.01 33.14
C PHE A 54 -1.86 9.63 34.08
N ASN A 55 -1.32 8.41 33.97
CA ASN A 55 -0.19 7.96 34.79
C ASN A 55 1.06 8.82 34.56
N HIS A 56 1.28 9.27 33.32
CA HIS A 56 2.34 10.23 33.02
C HIS A 56 2.03 11.61 33.62
N LEU A 57 0.80 12.10 33.42
CA LEU A 57 0.32 13.41 33.87
C LEU A 57 0.43 13.59 35.39
N VAL A 58 0.03 12.59 36.18
CA VAL A 58 0.10 12.66 37.65
C VAL A 58 1.53 12.81 38.16
N GLY A 59 2.53 12.38 37.37
CA GLY A 59 3.95 12.59 37.66
C GLY A 59 4.50 13.96 37.24
N SER A 60 3.71 14.80 36.55
CA SER A 60 4.13 16.14 36.08
C SER A 60 3.98 17.19 37.19
N ASP A 61 4.95 18.10 37.27
CA ASP A 61 4.90 19.26 38.18
C ASP A 61 3.73 20.22 37.87
N GLN A 62 3.19 20.17 36.65
CA GLN A 62 2.09 21.03 36.18
C GLN A 62 0.81 20.24 35.87
N ALA A 63 0.64 19.07 36.49
CA ALA A 63 -0.45 18.14 36.22
C ALA A 63 -1.86 18.78 36.19
N SER A 64 -2.15 19.70 37.12
CA SER A 64 -3.46 20.35 37.18
C SER A 64 -3.70 21.32 36.02
N ALA A 65 -2.67 22.06 35.59
CA ALA A 65 -2.77 22.99 34.46
C ALA A 65 -2.87 22.24 33.14
N GLU A 66 -2.02 21.22 32.94
CA GLU A 66 -2.06 20.32 31.78
C GLU A 66 -3.42 19.61 31.67
N TYR A 67 -3.98 19.13 32.78
CA TYR A 67 -5.31 18.52 32.78
C TYR A 67 -6.41 19.50 32.40
N GLN A 68 -6.31 20.75 32.84
CA GLN A 68 -7.32 21.76 32.50
C GLN A 68 -7.42 21.95 30.99
N GLU A 69 -6.30 21.90 30.26
CA GLU A 69 -6.29 21.92 28.80
C GLU A 69 -7.07 20.76 28.19
N TRP A 70 -6.96 19.55 28.76
CA TRP A 70 -7.70 18.37 28.29
C TRP A 70 -9.21 18.55 28.38
N THR A 71 -9.66 19.27 29.43
CA THR A 71 -11.08 19.47 29.71
C THR A 71 -11.73 20.58 28.89
N ASN A 72 -10.93 21.50 28.33
CA ASN A 72 -11.45 22.62 27.51
C ASN A 72 -12.24 22.13 26.30
N ASP A 73 -11.77 21.06 25.66
CA ASP A 73 -12.41 20.46 24.48
C ASP A 73 -13.42 19.34 24.87
N ALA A 74 -13.56 19.03 26.16
CA ALA A 74 -14.35 17.91 26.66
C ALA A 74 -15.74 18.35 27.19
N ALA A 75 -16.56 18.94 26.33
CA ALA A 75 -17.86 19.54 26.71
C ALA A 75 -18.86 18.57 27.39
N ARG A 76 -18.68 17.26 27.24
CA ARG A 76 -19.53 16.22 27.86
C ARG A 76 -19.03 15.75 29.22
N LEU A 77 -17.89 16.27 29.69
CA LEU A 77 -17.28 15.85 30.94
C LEU A 77 -18.04 16.47 32.13
N PRO A 78 -18.53 15.65 33.09
CA PRO A 78 -19.18 16.16 34.29
C PRO A 78 -18.30 17.14 35.08
N PRO A 79 -18.88 18.18 35.73
CA PRO A 79 -18.12 19.19 36.47
C PRO A 79 -17.19 18.61 37.53
N THR A 80 -17.59 17.51 38.18
CA THR A 80 -16.79 16.80 39.18
C THR A 80 -15.45 16.31 38.65
N TYR A 81 -15.37 15.99 37.35
CA TYR A 81 -14.16 15.50 36.71
C TYR A 81 -13.41 16.57 35.91
N GLN A 82 -13.85 17.84 35.95
CA GLN A 82 -13.10 18.92 35.29
C GLN A 82 -11.81 19.29 36.05
N GLN A 83 -11.69 18.83 37.30
CA GLN A 83 -10.47 18.97 38.10
C GLN A 83 -9.82 17.61 38.27
N LEU A 84 -8.49 17.57 38.16
CA LEU A 84 -7.71 16.32 38.23
C LEU A 84 -7.96 15.55 39.53
N VAL A 85 -8.11 16.27 40.65
CA VAL A 85 -8.39 15.70 41.98
C VAL A 85 -9.71 14.90 42.02
N GLY A 86 -10.66 15.22 41.13
CA GLY A 86 -11.94 14.52 41.03
C GLY A 86 -11.86 13.19 40.29
N VAL A 87 -10.73 12.87 39.65
CA VAL A 87 -10.55 11.64 38.88
C VAL A 87 -9.80 10.62 39.73
N ASN A 88 -10.48 9.51 40.08
CA ASN A 88 -9.87 8.39 40.79
C ASN A 88 -9.40 7.31 39.81
N LEU A 89 -8.11 7.28 39.51
CA LEU A 89 -7.51 6.33 38.55
C LEU A 89 -7.50 4.87 39.04
N ASP A 90 -7.68 4.63 40.34
CA ASP A 90 -7.77 3.27 40.89
C ASP A 90 -9.10 2.60 40.53
N ASP A 91 -10.17 3.38 40.33
CA ASP A 91 -11.46 2.88 39.88
C ASP A 91 -11.54 2.87 38.35
N ARG A 92 -10.91 1.85 37.76
CA ARG A 92 -10.80 1.75 36.30
C ARG A 92 -12.15 1.69 35.60
N SER A 93 -13.10 0.93 36.14
CA SER A 93 -14.45 0.81 35.61
C SER A 93 -15.13 2.16 35.51
N HIS A 94 -15.10 2.93 36.60
CA HIS A 94 -15.75 4.23 36.67
C HIS A 94 -15.11 5.23 35.71
N CYS A 95 -13.78 5.23 35.61
CA CYS A 95 -13.06 6.06 34.63
C CYS A 95 -13.46 5.74 33.18
N THR A 96 -13.50 4.45 32.82
CA THR A 96 -13.87 3.99 31.47
C THR A 96 -15.31 4.36 31.12
N ASP A 97 -16.24 4.29 32.07
CA ASP A 97 -17.66 4.54 31.81
C ASP A 97 -18.04 6.03 31.82
N HIS A 98 -17.37 6.84 32.66
CA HIS A 98 -17.83 8.22 32.96
C HIS A 98 -16.85 9.34 32.61
N VAL A 99 -15.56 9.07 32.49
CA VAL A 99 -14.53 10.09 32.24
C VAL A 99 -13.98 9.97 30.82
N PHE A 100 -13.55 8.76 30.46
CA PHE A 100 -12.85 8.49 29.20
C PHE A 100 -13.68 8.75 27.94
N PRO A 101 -15.00 8.53 27.90
CA PRO A 101 -15.79 8.83 26.71
C PRO A 101 -15.74 10.32 26.30
N ALA A 102 -15.58 11.24 27.26
CA ALA A 102 -15.45 12.67 26.99
C ALA A 102 -14.03 13.08 26.58
N LEU A 103 -13.00 12.37 27.05
CA LEU A 103 -11.59 12.66 26.75
C LEU A 103 -11.06 11.93 25.50
N ARG A 104 -11.72 10.85 25.08
CA ARG A 104 -11.29 9.97 23.98
C ARG A 104 -10.97 10.70 22.68
N PHE A 105 -11.74 11.73 22.37
CA PHE A 105 -11.59 12.56 21.16
C PHE A 105 -11.19 14.01 21.50
N SER A 106 -10.81 14.29 22.76
CA SER A 106 -10.29 15.61 23.14
C SER A 106 -8.93 15.79 22.48
N LYS A 107 -8.80 16.84 21.66
CA LYS A 107 -7.56 17.11 20.92
C LYS A 107 -6.40 17.31 21.90
N ALA A 108 -6.60 18.10 22.96
CA ALA A 108 -5.57 18.34 23.97
C ALA A 108 -5.10 17.04 24.67
N THR A 109 -6.01 16.10 24.96
CA THR A 109 -5.62 14.79 25.53
C THR A 109 -4.82 13.95 24.54
N VAL A 110 -5.24 13.94 23.26
CA VAL A 110 -4.50 13.24 22.19
C VAL A 110 -3.11 13.85 22.00
N ASP A 111 -3.01 15.18 21.91
CA ASP A 111 -1.75 15.91 21.76
C ASP A 111 -0.78 15.58 22.90
N TYR A 112 -1.29 15.55 24.13
CA TYR A 112 -0.51 15.21 25.31
C TYR A 112 0.04 13.79 25.22
N PHE A 113 -0.83 12.81 24.95
CA PHE A 113 -0.43 11.40 24.83
C PHE A 113 0.63 11.22 23.74
N LEU A 114 0.45 11.85 22.59
CA LEU A 114 1.41 11.79 21.50
C LEU A 114 2.75 12.42 21.86
N THR A 115 2.73 13.61 22.46
CA THR A 115 3.92 14.40 22.77
C THR A 115 4.75 13.81 23.89
N HIS A 116 4.12 13.24 24.92
CA HIS A 116 4.81 12.79 26.12
C HIS A 116 4.98 11.27 26.22
N VAL A 117 4.11 10.49 25.58
CA VAL A 117 4.13 9.01 25.70
C VAL A 117 4.58 8.34 24.42
N VAL A 118 4.07 8.76 23.26
CA VAL A 118 4.33 8.08 21.98
C VAL A 118 5.63 8.55 21.34
N PHE A 119 5.72 9.82 20.95
CA PHE A 119 6.86 10.32 20.16
C PHE A 119 8.20 10.20 20.88
N PRO A 120 8.35 10.55 22.18
CA PRO A 120 9.64 10.42 22.87
C PRO A 120 10.16 8.98 22.92
N LYS A 121 9.26 8.00 22.93
CA LYS A 121 9.60 6.58 23.03
C LYS A 121 9.83 5.94 21.67
N GLU A 122 8.99 6.27 20.69
CA GLU A 122 8.91 5.55 19.42
C GLU A 122 9.64 6.28 18.28
N MET A 123 9.71 7.62 18.29
CA MET A 123 10.41 8.40 17.26
C MET A 123 11.91 8.46 17.53
N LYS A 124 12.58 7.34 17.29
CA LYS A 124 14.03 7.23 17.40
C LYS A 124 14.67 7.61 16.06
N GLU A 125 15.73 8.38 16.13
CA GLU A 125 16.62 8.65 15.00
C GLU A 125 18.02 8.14 15.35
N PHE A 126 18.66 7.47 14.40
CA PHE A 126 20.04 7.02 14.54
C PHE A 126 20.96 7.96 13.75
N PRO A 127 22.15 8.27 14.26
CA PRO A 127 23.08 9.16 13.55
C PRO A 127 23.54 8.53 12.23
N ASP A 128 23.78 7.22 12.28
CA ASP A 128 24.35 6.43 11.20
C ASP A 128 23.54 5.17 10.98
N LYS A 129 23.57 4.66 9.75
CA LYS A 129 23.01 3.36 9.39
C LYS A 129 23.94 2.54 8.50
N LEU A 130 23.65 1.24 8.47
CA LEU A 130 24.12 0.32 7.45
C LEU A 130 22.95 -0.04 6.55
N SER A 131 23.13 0.18 5.25
CA SER A 131 22.11 -0.12 4.25
C SER A 131 22.59 -1.13 3.23
N ALA A 132 21.66 -2.01 2.85
CA ALA A 132 21.75 -2.87 1.67
C ALA A 132 20.49 -2.66 0.82
N SER A 133 20.60 -2.97 -0.47
CA SER A 133 19.57 -2.71 -1.48
C SER A 133 19.53 -3.83 -2.54
N GLY A 134 18.68 -3.65 -3.55
CA GLY A 134 18.63 -4.57 -4.70
C GLY A 134 19.96 -4.69 -5.45
N TRP A 135 20.83 -3.67 -5.38
CA TRP A 135 22.15 -3.68 -5.99
C TRP A 135 23.06 -4.76 -5.40
N ASP A 136 23.02 -4.95 -4.09
CA ASP A 136 23.81 -5.95 -3.36
C ASP A 136 23.35 -7.39 -3.67
N ILE A 137 22.04 -7.57 -3.92
CA ILE A 137 21.49 -8.85 -4.35
C ILE A 137 21.98 -9.19 -5.76
N GLY A 138 21.95 -8.20 -6.65
CA GLY A 138 22.37 -8.31 -8.06
C GLY A 138 23.87 -8.30 -8.30
N GLU A 139 24.71 -8.22 -7.25
CA GLU A 139 26.17 -8.28 -7.40
C GLU A 139 26.61 -9.58 -8.10
N ILE A 140 27.66 -9.47 -8.92
CA ILE A 140 28.27 -10.62 -9.59
C ILE A 140 28.90 -11.54 -8.55
N LYS A 141 28.40 -12.78 -8.48
CA LYS A 141 28.82 -13.81 -7.53
C LYS A 141 29.36 -15.02 -8.27
N THR A 142 30.12 -15.88 -7.57
CA THR A 142 30.64 -17.14 -8.11
C THR A 142 29.53 -18.01 -8.69
N HIS A 143 28.38 -18.05 -8.01
CA HIS A 143 27.15 -18.65 -8.52
C HIS A 143 26.25 -17.51 -9.01
N PRO A 144 25.92 -17.45 -10.32
CA PRO A 144 25.15 -16.35 -10.87
C PRO A 144 23.73 -16.32 -10.28
N THR A 145 23.28 -15.13 -9.90
CA THR A 145 21.88 -14.89 -9.53
C THR A 145 21.04 -14.84 -10.80
N VAL A 146 20.07 -15.75 -10.93
CA VAL A 146 19.11 -15.78 -12.05
C VAL A 146 17.71 -15.60 -11.47
N GLY A 147 16.90 -14.78 -12.13
CA GLY A 147 15.51 -14.54 -11.78
C GLY A 147 14.60 -14.59 -13.00
N PHE A 148 13.33 -14.88 -12.78
CA PHE A 148 12.29 -14.84 -13.81
C PHE A 148 11.39 -13.64 -13.52
N SER A 149 11.20 -12.78 -14.51
CA SER A 149 10.22 -11.70 -14.44
C SER A 149 9.07 -12.01 -15.39
N GLY A 150 7.85 -11.87 -14.90
CA GLY A 150 6.65 -11.94 -15.74
C GLY A 150 6.35 -10.61 -16.46
N THR A 151 7.12 -9.56 -16.19
CA THR A 151 6.91 -8.23 -16.77
C THR A 151 8.21 -7.49 -17.06
N ASN A 152 8.12 -6.43 -17.87
CA ASN A 152 9.29 -5.70 -18.39
C ASN A 152 9.41 -4.27 -17.86
N ASP A 153 8.40 -3.72 -17.18
CA ASP A 153 8.37 -2.27 -16.92
C ASP A 153 9.40 -1.84 -15.86
N SER A 154 9.80 -2.75 -14.96
CA SER A 154 10.81 -2.48 -13.93
C SER A 154 12.26 -2.70 -14.42
N ARG A 155 12.49 -2.89 -15.72
CA ARG A 155 13.83 -3.14 -16.28
C ARG A 155 14.84 -2.05 -15.95
N GLU A 156 14.41 -0.80 -15.98
CA GLU A 156 15.30 0.35 -15.78
C GLU A 156 15.75 0.51 -14.31
N THR A 157 15.03 -0.10 -13.35
CA THR A 157 15.40 -0.10 -11.93
C THR A 157 16.22 -1.33 -11.53
N LEU A 158 16.59 -2.21 -12.47
CA LEU A 158 17.50 -3.31 -12.21
C LEU A 158 18.95 -2.80 -12.00
N PRO A 159 19.73 -3.44 -11.11
CA PRO A 159 21.17 -3.18 -10.97
C PRO A 159 21.90 -3.33 -12.31
N LEU A 160 22.97 -2.56 -12.53
CA LEU A 160 23.71 -2.57 -13.80
C LEU A 160 24.32 -3.94 -14.15
N SER A 161 24.62 -4.76 -13.14
CA SER A 161 25.13 -6.12 -13.30
C SER A 161 24.07 -7.13 -13.76
N VAL A 162 22.78 -6.78 -13.66
CA VAL A 162 21.68 -7.66 -14.04
C VAL A 162 21.20 -7.29 -15.44
N SER A 163 21.35 -8.22 -16.38
CA SER A 163 20.80 -8.11 -17.72
C SER A 163 19.48 -8.87 -17.83
N GLN A 164 18.49 -8.24 -18.46
CA GLN A 164 17.26 -8.92 -18.85
C GLN A 164 17.53 -9.72 -20.13
N LEU A 165 17.20 -11.02 -20.09
CA LEU A 165 17.26 -11.89 -21.26
C LEU A 165 15.87 -11.97 -21.89
N ASP A 166 15.67 -11.22 -22.96
CA ASP A 166 14.43 -11.24 -23.73
C ASP A 166 14.45 -12.42 -24.73
N LEU A 167 13.68 -13.47 -24.46
CA LEU A 167 13.58 -14.63 -25.34
C LEU A 167 12.72 -14.29 -26.58
N PRO A 168 13.22 -14.54 -27.81
CA PRO A 168 12.46 -14.24 -29.04
C PRO A 168 11.05 -14.83 -29.06
N GLU A 169 10.90 -16.03 -28.50
CA GLU A 169 9.62 -16.75 -28.43
C GLU A 169 8.60 -16.02 -27.54
N GLN A 170 9.06 -15.17 -26.60
CA GLN A 170 8.21 -14.49 -25.61
C GLN A 170 8.01 -13.01 -25.87
N ASN A 171 8.71 -12.40 -26.84
CA ASN A 171 8.61 -10.97 -27.15
C ASN A 171 7.18 -10.49 -27.44
N HIS A 172 6.35 -11.35 -28.03
CA HIS A 172 4.98 -11.01 -28.40
C HIS A 172 4.01 -10.98 -27.19
N THR A 173 4.38 -11.57 -26.05
CA THR A 173 3.45 -11.80 -24.93
C THR A 173 2.92 -10.51 -24.31
N ASN A 174 3.77 -9.50 -24.12
CA ASN A 174 3.36 -8.19 -23.59
C ASN A 174 2.35 -7.49 -24.51
N ALA A 175 2.61 -7.52 -25.83
CA ALA A 175 1.70 -6.95 -26.82
C ALA A 175 0.40 -7.77 -26.95
N LEU A 176 0.50 -9.10 -26.78
CA LEU A 176 -0.65 -10.01 -26.87
C LEU A 176 -1.69 -9.72 -25.80
N VAL A 177 -1.27 -9.48 -24.56
CA VAL A 177 -2.22 -9.18 -23.47
C VAL A 177 -2.92 -7.84 -23.71
N LEU A 178 -2.18 -6.81 -24.15
CA LEU A 178 -2.80 -5.54 -24.55
C LEU A 178 -3.77 -5.73 -25.72
N GLY A 179 -3.42 -6.59 -26.68
CA GLY A 179 -4.28 -6.98 -27.79
C GLY A 179 -5.58 -7.67 -27.32
N TYR A 180 -5.53 -8.50 -26.27
CA TYR A 180 -6.74 -9.06 -25.66
C TYR A 180 -7.58 -8.01 -24.96
N LEU A 181 -6.96 -7.06 -24.25
CA LEU A 181 -7.67 -5.99 -23.56
C LEU A 181 -8.36 -5.02 -24.52
N LEU A 182 -7.76 -4.75 -25.68
CA LEU A 182 -8.33 -3.87 -26.70
C LEU A 182 -9.47 -4.50 -27.52
N ARG A 183 -9.84 -5.76 -27.26
CA ARG A 183 -10.97 -6.41 -27.93
C ARG A 183 -12.30 -5.75 -27.57
N PRO A 184 -13.29 -5.77 -28.49
CA PRO A 184 -14.59 -5.10 -28.30
C PRO A 184 -15.45 -5.74 -27.19
N GLU A 185 -15.10 -6.95 -26.75
CA GLU A 185 -15.74 -7.64 -25.62
C GLU A 185 -15.49 -6.91 -24.29
N ASN A 186 -14.39 -6.16 -24.20
CA ASN A 186 -14.02 -5.40 -23.02
C ASN A 186 -14.58 -3.99 -23.09
N SER A 187 -14.88 -3.44 -21.93
CA SER A 187 -15.61 -2.17 -21.80
C SER A 187 -15.15 -1.38 -20.59
N VAL A 188 -15.64 -0.15 -20.49
CA VAL A 188 -15.38 0.75 -19.37
C VAL A 188 -16.71 1.15 -18.77
N ALA A 189 -16.79 1.16 -17.44
CA ALA A 189 -17.94 1.62 -16.68
C ALA A 189 -17.44 2.64 -15.64
N CYS A 190 -18.11 3.79 -15.53
CA CYS A 190 -17.77 4.77 -14.51
C CYS A 190 -18.46 4.40 -13.20
N ILE A 191 -17.71 4.45 -12.09
CA ILE A 191 -18.28 4.31 -10.74
C ILE A 191 -19.08 5.58 -10.45
N PRO A 192 -20.37 5.49 -10.12
CA PRO A 192 -21.17 6.66 -9.76
C PRO A 192 -20.57 7.38 -8.55
N GLN A 193 -20.54 8.71 -8.57
CA GLN A 193 -20.23 9.47 -7.35
C GLN A 193 -21.31 9.24 -6.30
N GLN A 194 -20.92 9.19 -5.03
CA GLN A 194 -21.86 9.23 -3.91
C GLN A 194 -22.71 10.51 -3.99
N VAL A 195 -23.95 10.37 -4.47
CA VAL A 195 -24.94 11.47 -4.46
C VAL A 195 -25.67 11.53 -3.11
N GLN A 196 -25.61 10.45 -2.31
CA GLN A 196 -26.26 10.35 -1.00
C GLN A 196 -25.31 9.75 0.06
N PRO A 197 -25.28 10.28 1.29
CA PRO A 197 -24.37 9.88 2.36
C PRO A 197 -24.72 8.51 3.02
N CYS A 198 -25.51 7.67 2.36
CA CYS A 198 -26.08 6.45 2.97
C CYS A 198 -25.50 5.14 2.45
N LYS A 199 -24.74 5.13 1.35
CA LYS A 199 -24.12 3.91 0.81
C LYS A 199 -22.60 4.02 0.84
N SER A 200 -21.94 2.93 1.22
CA SER A 200 -20.48 2.78 1.15
C SER A 200 -19.99 2.63 -0.29
N ASP A 201 -18.71 2.87 -0.54
CA ASP A 201 -18.12 2.70 -1.88
C ASP A 201 -18.18 1.24 -2.32
N ALA A 202 -17.99 0.32 -1.38
CA ALA A 202 -18.19 -1.11 -1.59
C ALA A 202 -19.60 -1.45 -2.11
N GLU A 203 -20.65 -0.88 -1.52
CA GLU A 203 -22.04 -1.10 -1.96
C GLU A 203 -22.30 -0.51 -3.35
N ILE A 204 -21.73 0.66 -3.66
CA ILE A 204 -21.85 1.28 -4.98
C ILE A 204 -21.19 0.42 -6.05
N ILE A 205 -20.02 -0.16 -5.75
CA ILE A 205 -19.32 -1.07 -6.66
C ILE A 205 -20.13 -2.35 -6.85
N LEU A 206 -20.71 -2.93 -5.79
CA LEU A 206 -21.56 -4.11 -5.90
C LEU A 206 -22.81 -3.85 -6.75
N ASP A 207 -23.50 -2.73 -6.53
CA ASP A 207 -24.65 -2.31 -7.33
C ASP A 207 -24.25 -2.15 -8.81
N LEU A 208 -23.15 -1.45 -9.09
CA LEU A 208 -22.61 -1.29 -10.44
C LEU A 208 -22.35 -2.65 -11.08
N VAL A 209 -21.69 -3.57 -10.37
CA VAL A 209 -21.31 -4.91 -10.87
C VAL A 209 -22.53 -5.75 -11.24
N LEU A 210 -23.61 -5.63 -10.47
CA LEU A 210 -24.87 -6.33 -10.72
C LEU A 210 -25.66 -5.71 -11.89
N ASP A 211 -25.58 -4.40 -12.07
CA ASP A 211 -26.27 -3.65 -13.15
C ASP A 211 -25.57 -3.75 -14.51
N LEU A 212 -24.34 -4.25 -14.56
CA LEU A 212 -23.63 -4.51 -15.82
C LEU A 212 -24.41 -5.50 -16.70
N ASN A 213 -24.33 -5.31 -18.02
CA ASN A 213 -24.89 -6.24 -18.99
C ASN A 213 -23.78 -6.81 -19.90
N PRO A 214 -23.47 -8.12 -19.83
CA PRO A 214 -23.90 -9.07 -18.79
C PRO A 214 -23.25 -8.76 -17.42
N PRO A 215 -23.85 -9.20 -16.29
CA PRO A 215 -23.29 -8.98 -14.95
C PRO A 215 -21.87 -9.56 -14.84
N ALA A 216 -21.01 -8.94 -14.02
CA ALA A 216 -19.69 -9.50 -13.77
C ALA A 216 -19.73 -10.53 -12.63
N GLN A 217 -19.07 -11.67 -12.81
CA GLN A 217 -19.00 -12.76 -11.83
C GLN A 217 -17.74 -12.66 -10.96
N VAL A 218 -16.78 -11.83 -11.38
CA VAL A 218 -15.49 -11.67 -10.71
C VAL A 218 -15.27 -10.19 -10.42
N ILE A 219 -14.86 -9.85 -9.20
CA ILE A 219 -14.37 -8.51 -8.84
C ILE A 219 -12.88 -8.64 -8.56
N LEU A 220 -12.09 -7.83 -9.27
CA LEU A 220 -10.66 -7.67 -9.08
C LEU A 220 -10.40 -6.25 -8.57
N ASP A 221 -10.19 -6.10 -7.26
CA ASP A 221 -10.02 -4.79 -6.63
C ASP A 221 -8.57 -4.29 -6.71
N VAL A 222 -8.10 -4.02 -7.93
CA VAL A 222 -6.71 -3.61 -8.19
C VAL A 222 -6.41 -2.20 -7.67
N GLY A 223 -7.44 -1.36 -7.64
CA GLY A 223 -7.39 0.03 -7.20
C GLY A 223 -7.68 0.26 -5.72
N ALA A 224 -7.82 -0.80 -4.92
CA ALA A 224 -8.15 -0.74 -3.50
C ALA A 224 -9.34 0.20 -3.22
N GLN A 225 -10.40 0.07 -4.02
CA GLN A 225 -11.61 0.91 -3.92
C GLN A 225 -12.59 0.37 -2.88
N ILE A 226 -12.47 -0.89 -2.48
CA ILE A 226 -13.33 -1.51 -1.47
C ILE A 226 -12.57 -1.51 -0.17
N LEU A 227 -12.65 -0.44 0.64
CA LEU A 227 -11.87 -0.33 1.88
C LEU A 227 -12.70 -0.66 3.13
N GLU A 228 -14.02 -0.47 3.09
CA GLU A 228 -14.87 -0.44 4.28
C GLU A 228 -15.35 -1.82 4.76
N LEU A 229 -15.32 -2.83 3.88
CA LEU A 229 -15.78 -4.19 4.17
C LEU A 229 -14.63 -5.16 4.12
N SER A 230 -14.49 -6.08 5.09
CA SER A 230 -13.53 -7.18 4.96
C SER A 230 -13.85 -8.05 3.73
N ASN A 231 -12.89 -8.87 3.28
CA ASN A 231 -13.13 -9.77 2.15
C ASN A 231 -14.30 -10.73 2.42
N HIS A 232 -14.45 -11.18 3.66
CA HIS A 232 -15.58 -11.97 4.12
C HIS A 232 -16.89 -11.16 4.06
N ASP A 233 -16.89 -9.93 4.57
CA ASP A 233 -18.11 -9.11 4.65
C ASP A 233 -18.60 -8.70 3.27
N LEU A 234 -17.69 -8.39 2.34
CA LEU A 234 -18.04 -8.15 0.95
C LEU A 234 -18.64 -9.41 0.32
N ALA A 235 -18.03 -10.58 0.51
CA ALA A 235 -18.56 -11.85 -0.01
C ALA A 235 -19.96 -12.14 0.53
N ALA A 236 -20.18 -11.92 1.83
CA ALA A 236 -21.48 -12.10 2.48
C ALA A 236 -22.51 -11.09 1.98
N HIS A 237 -22.14 -9.82 1.79
CA HIS A 237 -23.02 -8.79 1.27
C HIS A 237 -23.39 -9.06 -0.18
N TRP A 238 -22.41 -9.41 -1.02
CA TRP A 238 -22.62 -9.72 -2.42
C TRP A 238 -23.58 -10.92 -2.60
N LEU A 239 -23.43 -11.96 -1.77
CA LEU A 239 -24.32 -13.12 -1.81
C LEU A 239 -25.76 -12.79 -1.37
N LYS A 240 -25.95 -11.84 -0.44
CA LYS A 240 -27.27 -11.38 0.01
C LYS A 240 -28.02 -10.60 -1.08
N LEU A 241 -27.30 -9.85 -1.92
CA LEU A 241 -27.90 -9.09 -3.03
C LEU A 241 -28.38 -10.00 -4.18
N LEU A 242 -27.83 -11.21 -4.28
CA LEU A 242 -28.17 -12.14 -5.35
C LEU A 242 -29.54 -12.84 -5.13
N PRO A 243 -30.31 -13.12 -6.20
CA PRO A 243 -31.60 -13.81 -6.09
C PRO A 243 -31.51 -15.14 -5.36
N LYS A 244 -32.45 -15.44 -4.46
CA LYS A 244 -32.46 -16.67 -3.64
C LYS A 244 -32.46 -17.98 -4.43
N GLN A 245 -33.01 -17.98 -5.64
CA GLN A 245 -33.13 -19.15 -6.53
C GLN A 245 -32.24 -19.03 -7.78
N GLY A 246 -31.19 -18.21 -7.73
CA GLY A 246 -30.26 -18.02 -8.84
C GLY A 246 -29.26 -19.18 -9.02
N PRO A 247 -28.53 -19.21 -10.15
CA PRO A 247 -27.51 -20.23 -10.42
C PRO A 247 -26.29 -20.12 -9.50
N VAL A 248 -26.05 -18.93 -8.91
CA VAL A 248 -24.91 -18.67 -8.02
C VAL A 248 -25.22 -19.18 -6.62
N GLN A 249 -24.39 -20.06 -6.07
CA GLN A 249 -24.59 -20.69 -4.77
C GLN A 249 -23.56 -20.26 -3.71
N ALA A 250 -22.43 -19.68 -4.14
CA ALA A 250 -21.37 -19.27 -3.24
C ALA A 250 -20.52 -18.12 -3.79
N VAL A 251 -19.70 -17.50 -2.91
CA VAL A 251 -18.69 -16.51 -3.26
C VAL A 251 -17.33 -16.96 -2.75
N VAL A 252 -16.33 -16.96 -3.62
CA VAL A 252 -14.92 -17.25 -3.31
C VAL A 252 -14.22 -15.96 -2.96
N PHE A 253 -13.46 -15.97 -1.87
CA PHE A 253 -12.66 -14.84 -1.39
C PHE A 253 -11.41 -15.36 -0.68
N VAL A 254 -10.49 -14.48 -0.33
CA VAL A 254 -9.30 -14.83 0.46
C VAL A 254 -9.47 -14.31 1.88
N ASN A 255 -9.24 -15.17 2.87
CA ASN A 255 -9.37 -14.81 4.27
C ASN A 255 -8.09 -14.14 4.82
N ASP A 256 -8.12 -13.70 6.08
CA ASP A 256 -7.00 -13.03 6.76
C ASP A 256 -5.75 -13.92 6.96
N LYS A 257 -5.84 -15.22 6.64
CA LYS A 257 -4.74 -16.19 6.71
C LYS A 257 -4.13 -16.49 5.33
N ASP A 258 -4.47 -15.69 4.32
CA ASP A 258 -4.11 -15.90 2.91
C ASP A 258 -4.64 -17.22 2.32
N ASP A 259 -5.68 -17.81 2.92
CA ASP A 259 -6.32 -19.02 2.42
C ASP A 259 -7.51 -18.67 1.50
N ILE A 260 -7.61 -19.40 0.38
CA ILE A 260 -8.75 -19.28 -0.53
C ILE A 260 -9.96 -19.99 0.07
N CYS A 261 -10.97 -19.21 0.45
CA CYS A 261 -12.20 -19.66 1.07
C CYS A 261 -13.41 -19.51 0.13
N VAL A 262 -14.47 -20.24 0.44
CA VAL A 262 -15.77 -20.12 -0.20
C VAL A 262 -16.85 -19.96 0.85
N LEU A 263 -17.71 -18.96 0.67
CA LEU A 263 -18.88 -18.67 1.50
C LEU A 263 -20.14 -19.10 0.75
N ASP A 264 -20.90 -20.03 1.31
CA ASP A 264 -22.17 -20.49 0.74
C ASP A 264 -23.39 -19.70 1.25
N ARG A 265 -24.57 -19.98 0.67
CA ARG A 265 -25.85 -19.35 1.04
C ARG A 265 -26.32 -19.66 2.46
N THR A 266 -25.77 -20.69 3.10
CA THR A 266 -26.07 -21.04 4.49
C THR A 266 -25.22 -20.24 5.48
N GLY A 267 -24.24 -19.47 4.98
CA GLY A 267 -23.29 -18.72 5.79
C GLY A 267 -22.08 -19.57 6.20
N ARG A 268 -21.90 -20.76 5.63
CA ARG A 268 -20.77 -21.63 5.93
C ARG A 268 -19.56 -21.20 5.12
N VAL A 269 -18.41 -21.06 5.81
CA VAL A 269 -17.12 -20.76 5.21
C VAL A 269 -16.26 -22.01 5.22
N GLU A 270 -15.72 -22.40 4.07
CA GLU A 270 -14.80 -23.54 3.93
C GLU A 270 -13.62 -23.20 3.02
N LEU A 271 -12.54 -23.97 3.10
CA LEU A 271 -11.44 -23.87 2.14
C LEU A 271 -11.92 -24.34 0.77
N LEU A 272 -11.62 -23.58 -0.29
CA LEU A 272 -12.06 -23.92 -1.65
C LEU A 272 -11.60 -25.32 -2.05
N GLN A 273 -10.36 -25.69 -1.71
CA GLN A 273 -9.75 -26.97 -2.09
C GLN A 273 -10.54 -28.22 -1.63
N ILE A 274 -11.21 -28.15 -0.47
CA ILE A 274 -11.99 -29.27 0.08
C ILE A 274 -13.50 -29.13 -0.18
N SER A 275 -13.92 -27.97 -0.66
CA SER A 275 -15.32 -27.69 -0.94
C SER A 275 -15.77 -28.31 -2.27
N PRO A 276 -17.02 -28.77 -2.41
CA PRO A 276 -17.57 -29.18 -3.70
C PRO A 276 -17.48 -28.06 -4.76
N PHE A 277 -17.47 -26.80 -4.32
CA PHE A 277 -17.37 -25.62 -5.18
C PHE A 277 -16.06 -25.52 -5.98
N ALA A 278 -14.96 -26.18 -5.55
CA ALA A 278 -13.73 -26.24 -6.35
C ALA A 278 -13.94 -26.87 -7.73
N ARG A 279 -14.94 -27.76 -7.87
CA ARG A 279 -15.31 -28.38 -9.15
C ARG A 279 -16.51 -27.70 -9.82
N GLN A 280 -17.19 -26.80 -9.12
CA GLN A 280 -18.41 -26.13 -9.55
C GLN A 280 -18.22 -24.61 -9.55
N MET A 281 -17.09 -24.15 -10.11
CA MET A 281 -16.78 -22.72 -10.16
C MET A 281 -17.85 -21.93 -10.91
N GLU A 282 -18.61 -22.54 -11.83
CA GLU A 282 -19.74 -21.94 -12.55
C GLU A 282 -20.83 -21.39 -11.63
N ALA A 283 -21.01 -22.01 -10.45
CA ALA A 283 -21.97 -21.58 -9.44
C ALA A 283 -21.36 -20.57 -8.44
N CYS A 284 -20.15 -20.08 -8.66
CA CYS A 284 -19.43 -19.24 -7.70
C CYS A 284 -19.09 -17.88 -8.27
N PHE A 285 -19.34 -16.82 -7.50
CA PHE A 285 -18.71 -15.53 -7.77
C PHE A 285 -17.34 -15.47 -7.09
N VAL A 286 -16.48 -14.57 -7.54
CA VAL A 286 -15.11 -14.48 -7.04
C VAL A 286 -14.75 -13.04 -6.73
N PHE A 287 -14.25 -12.81 -5.52
CA PHE A 287 -13.69 -11.53 -5.11
C PHE A 287 -12.20 -11.71 -4.79
N LEU A 288 -11.36 -10.87 -5.40
CA LEU A 288 -9.94 -10.74 -5.09
C LEU A 288 -9.63 -9.28 -4.78
N ASP A 289 -9.09 -9.02 -3.61
CA ASP A 289 -8.61 -7.68 -3.22
C ASP A 289 -7.28 -7.31 -3.89
N GLU A 290 -6.75 -6.13 -3.59
CA GLU A 290 -5.49 -5.63 -4.13
C GLU A 290 -4.31 -6.59 -3.90
N ALA A 291 -4.15 -7.13 -2.68
CA ALA A 291 -3.06 -8.05 -2.34
C ALA A 291 -3.14 -9.35 -3.14
N HIS A 292 -4.36 -9.83 -3.31
CA HIS A 292 -4.69 -11.14 -3.84
C HIS A 292 -4.95 -11.16 -5.35
N THR A 293 -4.89 -9.99 -6.00
CA THR A 293 -4.83 -9.88 -7.47
C THR A 293 -3.48 -10.33 -8.06
N ARG A 294 -2.48 -10.60 -7.21
CA ARG A 294 -1.17 -11.15 -7.58
C ARG A 294 -0.97 -12.54 -6.97
N GLY A 295 -0.34 -13.45 -7.71
CA GLY A 295 0.08 -14.76 -7.19
C GLY A 295 -1.03 -15.84 -7.09
N ILE A 296 -2.30 -15.47 -6.96
CA ILE A 296 -3.40 -16.45 -6.88
C ILE A 296 -3.79 -17.01 -8.25
N ASP A 297 -3.96 -18.32 -8.36
CA ASP A 297 -4.40 -19.00 -9.58
C ASP A 297 -5.74 -19.72 -9.35
N LEU A 298 -6.80 -19.20 -9.97
CA LEU A 298 -8.14 -19.78 -9.93
C LEU A 298 -8.55 -20.24 -11.33
N LYS A 299 -9.08 -21.46 -11.42
CA LYS A 299 -9.61 -22.02 -12.67
C LYS A 299 -11.04 -21.51 -12.91
N LEU A 300 -11.12 -20.32 -13.51
CA LEU A 300 -12.39 -19.67 -13.80
C LEU A 300 -13.05 -20.23 -15.09
N PRO A 301 -14.39 -20.33 -15.14
CA PRO A 301 -15.13 -20.71 -16.34
C PRO A 301 -14.89 -19.76 -17.51
N SER A 302 -15.00 -20.25 -18.75
CA SER A 302 -14.63 -19.49 -19.95
C SER A 302 -15.59 -18.35 -20.28
N ASN A 303 -16.78 -18.31 -19.72
CA ASN A 303 -17.79 -17.27 -19.96
C ASN A 303 -17.77 -16.15 -18.90
N TYR A 304 -16.78 -16.14 -18.02
CA TYR A 304 -16.74 -15.19 -16.91
C TYR A 304 -16.31 -13.80 -17.38
N ARG A 305 -16.98 -12.79 -16.84
CA ARG A 305 -16.63 -11.39 -16.97
C ARG A 305 -16.15 -10.86 -15.62
N ALA A 306 -15.02 -10.16 -15.63
CA ALA A 306 -14.47 -9.53 -14.42
C ALA A 306 -14.64 -8.01 -14.41
N ALA A 307 -15.09 -7.47 -13.29
CA ALA A 307 -15.04 -6.05 -12.97
C ALA A 307 -13.68 -5.74 -12.34
N VAL A 308 -12.92 -4.86 -12.97
CA VAL A 308 -11.57 -4.47 -12.54
C VAL A 308 -11.65 -3.04 -12.02
N THR A 309 -11.50 -2.85 -10.72
CA THR A 309 -11.49 -1.51 -10.14
C THR A 309 -10.19 -0.80 -10.49
N LEU A 310 -10.29 0.49 -10.84
CA LEU A 310 -9.14 1.35 -11.00
C LEU A 310 -8.99 2.26 -9.78
N GLY A 311 -7.77 2.69 -9.51
CA GLY A 311 -7.41 3.61 -8.44
C GLY A 311 -6.18 4.42 -8.86
N PRO A 312 -5.85 5.52 -8.16
CA PRO A 312 -4.71 6.36 -8.52
C PRO A 312 -3.39 5.57 -8.46
N GLY A 313 -2.45 5.86 -9.37
CA GLY A 313 -1.12 5.25 -9.36
C GLY A 313 -1.04 3.79 -9.83
N ILE A 314 -2.09 3.21 -10.42
CA ILE A 314 -2.01 1.86 -10.99
C ILE A 314 -1.12 1.87 -12.24
N THR A 315 -0.03 1.11 -12.18
CA THR A 315 0.85 0.87 -13.33
C THR A 315 0.25 -0.14 -14.31
N LYS A 316 0.69 -0.09 -15.58
CA LYS A 316 0.29 -1.02 -16.64
C LYS A 316 0.49 -2.47 -16.19
N ASP A 317 1.65 -2.80 -15.63
CA ASP A 317 1.96 -4.15 -15.19
C ASP A 317 1.01 -4.65 -14.11
N LYS A 318 0.69 -3.81 -13.11
CA LYS A 318 -0.26 -4.17 -12.05
C LYS A 318 -1.65 -4.44 -12.64
N LEU A 319 -2.11 -3.57 -13.55
CA LEU A 319 -3.39 -3.72 -14.24
C LEU A 319 -3.44 -5.01 -15.07
N VAL A 320 -2.44 -5.22 -15.91
CA VAL A 320 -2.34 -6.39 -16.81
C VAL A 320 -2.25 -7.69 -16.02
N GLN A 321 -1.42 -7.75 -14.97
CA GLN A 321 -1.29 -8.95 -14.13
C GLN A 321 -2.59 -9.35 -13.45
N ALA A 322 -3.37 -8.35 -13.00
CA ALA A 322 -4.68 -8.57 -12.42
C ALA A 322 -5.68 -9.05 -13.48
N CYS A 323 -5.76 -8.40 -14.64
CA CYS A 323 -6.61 -8.87 -15.74
C CYS A 323 -6.26 -10.32 -16.16
N MET A 324 -4.98 -10.69 -16.10
CA MET A 324 -4.52 -12.05 -16.39
C MET A 324 -4.88 -13.09 -15.30
N ARG A 325 -5.58 -12.72 -14.22
CA ARG A 325 -6.33 -13.70 -13.40
C ARG A 325 -7.44 -14.36 -14.22
N MET A 326 -7.96 -13.66 -15.23
CA MET A 326 -8.79 -14.22 -16.29
C MET A 326 -7.91 -14.95 -17.31
N ARG A 327 -7.48 -16.18 -16.98
CA ARG A 327 -6.52 -16.95 -17.81
C ARG A 327 -6.98 -17.23 -19.25
N LYS A 328 -8.28 -17.13 -19.52
CA LYS A 328 -8.89 -17.27 -20.86
C LYS A 328 -9.36 -15.92 -21.41
N LEU A 329 -8.73 -14.80 -21.01
CA LEU A 329 -9.01 -13.47 -21.53
C LEU A 329 -8.87 -13.44 -23.06
N GLY A 330 -9.89 -12.95 -23.76
CA GLY A 330 -9.95 -13.01 -25.22
C GLY A 330 -10.25 -14.41 -25.78
N ASN A 331 -10.51 -15.41 -24.94
CA ASN A 331 -10.97 -16.74 -25.32
C ASN A 331 -12.26 -17.06 -24.54
N GLY A 332 -13.22 -16.13 -24.60
CA GLY A 332 -14.51 -16.18 -23.92
C GLY A 332 -14.59 -15.32 -22.66
N GLN A 333 -13.49 -15.18 -21.92
CA GLN A 333 -13.46 -14.30 -20.74
C GLN A 333 -13.21 -12.86 -21.17
N SER A 334 -13.87 -11.93 -20.49
CA SER A 334 -13.77 -10.49 -20.73
C SER A 334 -13.64 -9.69 -19.44
N VAL A 335 -13.31 -8.42 -19.58
CA VAL A 335 -13.17 -7.49 -18.46
C VAL A 335 -13.98 -6.21 -18.69
N VAL A 336 -14.37 -5.58 -17.59
CA VAL A 336 -14.88 -4.22 -17.57
C VAL A 336 -14.11 -3.42 -16.54
N PHE A 337 -13.56 -2.28 -16.98
CA PHE A 337 -12.83 -1.39 -16.10
C PHE A 337 -13.80 -0.46 -15.38
N CYS A 338 -13.83 -0.55 -14.05
CA CYS A 338 -14.64 0.28 -13.17
C CYS A 338 -13.80 1.50 -12.77
N VAL A 339 -14.15 2.68 -13.29
CA VAL A 339 -13.34 3.90 -13.19
C VAL A 339 -13.94 4.87 -12.17
N PRO A 340 -13.28 5.17 -11.04
CA PRO A 340 -13.72 6.21 -10.11
C PRO A 340 -13.52 7.60 -10.72
N GLU A 341 -14.21 8.62 -10.18
CA GLU A 341 -14.22 9.96 -10.78
C GLU A 341 -12.83 10.63 -10.81
N GLU A 342 -11.99 10.37 -9.81
CA GLU A 342 -10.62 10.88 -9.76
C GLU A 342 -9.79 10.35 -10.94
N VAL A 343 -9.81 9.02 -11.15
CA VAL A 343 -9.09 8.39 -12.26
C VAL A 343 -9.68 8.81 -13.61
N LYS A 344 -11.01 8.93 -13.70
CA LYS A 344 -11.68 9.45 -14.90
C LYS A 344 -11.19 10.86 -15.25
N SER A 345 -11.04 11.74 -14.25
CA SER A 345 -10.52 13.09 -14.45
C SER A 345 -9.09 13.06 -15.01
N ASN A 346 -8.24 12.17 -14.48
CA ASN A 346 -6.86 11.99 -14.96
C ASN A 346 -6.80 11.45 -16.39
N ILE A 347 -7.62 10.43 -16.71
CA ILE A 347 -7.70 9.84 -18.06
C ILE A 347 -8.13 10.90 -19.08
N LEU A 348 -9.16 11.68 -18.77
CA LEU A 348 -9.68 12.72 -19.67
C LEU A 348 -8.68 13.85 -19.88
N ALA A 349 -8.01 14.28 -18.80
CA ALA A 349 -6.96 15.29 -18.87
C ALA A 349 -5.78 14.85 -19.77
N LEU A 350 -5.33 13.59 -19.62
CA LEU A 350 -4.25 13.03 -20.43
C LEU A 350 -4.66 12.86 -21.90
N SER A 351 -5.91 12.47 -22.14
CA SER A 351 -6.44 12.22 -23.49
C SER A 351 -6.88 13.50 -24.21
N GLY A 352 -6.85 14.66 -23.55
CA GLY A 352 -7.33 15.93 -24.09
C GLY A 352 -8.82 15.93 -24.42
N LYS A 353 -9.62 15.10 -23.74
CA LYS A 353 -11.05 14.92 -23.99
C LYS A 353 -11.88 15.77 -23.02
N ASP A 354 -13.05 16.22 -23.49
CA ASP A 354 -14.01 16.92 -22.63
C ASP A 354 -14.56 16.01 -21.53
N LYS A 355 -15.02 16.62 -20.42
CA LYS A 355 -15.56 15.92 -19.23
C LYS A 355 -16.70 14.92 -19.52
N ASN A 356 -17.44 15.15 -20.60
CA ASN A 356 -18.59 14.33 -21.01
C ASN A 356 -18.24 13.28 -22.08
N SER A 357 -16.97 13.18 -22.48
CA SER A 357 -16.53 12.22 -23.48
C SER A 357 -16.56 10.81 -22.91
N GLN A 358 -16.94 9.83 -23.74
CA GLN A 358 -16.88 8.43 -23.38
C GLN A 358 -15.42 7.97 -23.28
N ILE A 359 -15.08 7.31 -22.16
CA ILE A 359 -13.77 6.69 -21.95
C ILE A 359 -13.76 5.32 -22.63
N THR A 360 -12.73 5.07 -23.41
CA THR A 360 -12.49 3.79 -24.07
C THR A 360 -11.42 3.00 -23.32
N VAL A 361 -11.34 1.69 -23.60
CA VAL A 361 -10.27 0.85 -23.03
C VAL A 361 -8.88 1.34 -23.44
N ALA A 362 -8.74 1.89 -24.65
CA ALA A 362 -7.47 2.46 -25.10
C ALA A 362 -7.03 3.65 -24.24
N ASP A 363 -7.96 4.50 -23.81
CA ASP A 363 -7.65 5.64 -22.94
C ASP A 363 -7.20 5.17 -21.55
N VAL A 364 -7.85 4.13 -21.00
CA VAL A 364 -7.46 3.50 -19.72
C VAL A 364 -6.04 2.94 -19.80
N LEU A 365 -5.71 2.23 -20.88
CA LEU A 365 -4.37 1.66 -21.06
C LEU A 365 -3.30 2.74 -21.24
N LEU A 366 -3.61 3.81 -21.99
CA LEU A 366 -2.71 4.94 -22.18
C LEU A 366 -2.42 5.65 -20.85
N TRP A 367 -3.46 5.83 -20.02
CA TRP A 367 -3.31 6.33 -18.65
C TRP A 367 -2.43 5.42 -17.80
N ALA A 368 -2.69 4.10 -17.73
CA ALA A 368 -1.89 3.17 -16.94
C ALA A 368 -0.41 3.11 -17.39
N ILE A 369 -0.14 3.29 -18.69
CA ILE A 369 1.23 3.44 -19.22
C ILE A 369 1.87 4.74 -18.73
N SER A 370 1.13 5.85 -18.71
CA SER A 370 1.64 7.12 -18.18
C SER A 370 1.94 7.03 -16.69
N GLU A 371 1.10 6.34 -15.90
CA GLU A 371 1.35 6.08 -14.47
C GLU A 371 2.62 5.25 -14.27
N THR A 372 2.88 4.28 -15.15
CA THR A 372 4.13 3.50 -15.14
C THR A 372 5.36 4.38 -15.37
N TRP A 373 5.26 5.37 -16.25
CA TRP A 373 6.33 6.34 -16.47
C TRP A 373 6.56 7.24 -15.26
N ILE A 374 5.48 7.72 -14.62
CA ILE A 374 5.53 8.53 -13.41
C ILE A 374 6.18 7.74 -12.25
N ASP A 375 5.76 6.48 -12.05
CA ASP A 375 6.33 5.58 -11.05
C ASP A 375 7.82 5.33 -11.28
N GLY A 376 8.21 5.08 -12.54
CA GLY A 376 9.61 4.95 -12.94
C GLY A 376 10.41 6.22 -12.62
N ARG A 377 9.88 7.40 -12.96
CA ARG A 377 10.51 8.69 -12.67
C ARG A 377 10.71 8.93 -11.18
N HIS A 378 9.75 8.54 -10.34
CA HIS A 378 9.87 8.65 -8.88
C HIS A 378 10.87 7.65 -8.29
N SER A 379 11.00 6.47 -8.89
CA SER A 379 11.86 5.39 -8.39
C SER A 379 13.35 5.57 -8.76
N ILE A 380 13.65 6.19 -9.90
CA ILE A 380 15.01 6.31 -10.43
C ILE A 380 15.98 7.09 -9.52
N PRO A 381 15.60 8.21 -8.87
CA PRO A 381 16.48 8.90 -7.92
C PRO A 381 16.90 8.00 -6.75
N LEU A 382 15.96 7.23 -6.19
CA LEU A 382 16.24 6.28 -5.12
C LEU A 382 17.18 5.17 -5.60
N TRP A 383 16.89 4.59 -6.78
CA TRP A 383 17.75 3.58 -7.42
C TRP A 383 19.19 4.09 -7.61
N ALA A 384 19.36 5.35 -7.99
CA ALA A 384 20.67 5.95 -8.24
C ALA A 384 21.45 6.28 -6.94
N VAL A 385 20.77 6.69 -5.87
CA VAL A 385 21.37 6.82 -4.54
C VAL A 385 21.85 5.46 -4.04
N GLN A 386 21.02 4.42 -4.19
CA GLN A 386 21.38 3.05 -3.83
C GLN A 386 22.57 2.53 -4.65
N GLY A 387 22.61 2.82 -5.96
CA GLY A 387 23.71 2.42 -6.84
C GLY A 387 25.02 3.12 -6.51
N THR A 388 24.99 4.43 -6.25
CA THR A 388 26.18 5.18 -5.82
C THR A 388 26.73 4.64 -4.50
N ARG A 389 25.85 4.32 -3.55
CA ARG A 389 26.23 3.67 -2.28
C ARG A 389 26.90 2.32 -2.52
N PHE A 390 26.29 1.47 -3.36
CA PHE A 390 26.82 0.16 -3.69
C PHE A 390 28.23 0.25 -4.29
N GLU A 391 28.46 1.18 -5.23
CA GLU A 391 29.79 1.37 -5.82
C GLU A 391 30.84 1.80 -4.78
N ARG A 392 30.50 2.74 -3.89
CA ARG A 392 31.37 3.13 -2.76
C ARG A 392 31.70 1.93 -1.86
N GLN A 393 30.69 1.15 -1.46
CA GLN A 393 30.90 -0.02 -0.60
C GLN A 393 31.72 -1.10 -1.30
N ARG A 394 31.58 -1.27 -2.62
CA ARG A 394 32.38 -2.22 -3.39
C ARG A 394 33.87 -1.87 -3.37
N GLU A 395 34.22 -0.58 -3.47
CA GLU A 395 35.61 -0.11 -3.37
C GLU A 395 36.21 -0.43 -1.99
N LEU A 396 35.45 -0.18 -0.91
CA LEU A 396 35.84 -0.54 0.44
C LEU A 396 36.07 -2.06 0.58
N TRP A 397 35.12 -2.87 0.08
CA TRP A 397 35.28 -4.32 0.08
C TRP A 397 36.52 -4.78 -0.69
N GLN A 398 36.85 -4.16 -1.82
CA GLN A 398 38.07 -4.48 -2.58
C GLN A 398 39.35 -4.12 -1.81
N ALA A 399 39.33 -3.03 -1.05
CA ALA A 399 40.48 -2.60 -0.24
C ALA A 399 40.75 -3.54 0.94
N TYR A 400 39.70 -4.02 1.62
CA TYR A 400 39.85 -4.80 2.85
C TYR A 400 39.88 -6.32 2.65
N ARG A 401 39.45 -6.83 1.50
CA ARG A 401 39.40 -8.28 1.23
C ARG A 401 40.79 -8.84 0.95
N GLN A 402 41.58 -9.08 1.99
CA GLN A 402 42.86 -9.78 1.90
C GLN A 402 42.66 -11.30 2.08
N ASN A 403 43.13 -12.08 1.10
CA ASN A 403 43.27 -13.55 1.20
C ASN A 403 42.04 -14.33 1.68
N TYR A 404 40.83 -13.95 1.25
CA TYR A 404 39.57 -14.62 1.61
C TYR A 404 39.19 -14.60 3.11
N CYS A 405 39.94 -13.89 3.97
CA CYS A 405 39.53 -13.60 5.35
C CYS A 405 38.70 -12.31 5.40
N LEU A 406 37.60 -12.33 6.14
CA LEU A 406 36.69 -11.20 6.38
C LEU A 406 36.94 -10.59 7.77
N ASP A 407 38.20 -10.40 8.15
CA ASP A 407 38.54 -9.79 9.43
C ASP A 407 38.57 -8.27 9.30
N LEU A 408 37.38 -7.65 9.38
CA LEU A 408 37.24 -6.20 9.45
C LEU A 408 37.49 -5.73 10.88
N THR A 409 38.37 -4.74 11.04
CA THR A 409 38.48 -4.00 12.29
C THR A 409 37.24 -3.11 12.49
N PRO A 410 36.90 -2.74 13.74
CA PRO A 410 35.78 -1.83 14.00
C PRO A 410 35.88 -0.48 13.28
N ARG A 411 37.10 0.00 13.00
CA ARG A 411 37.32 1.25 12.26
C ARG A 411 36.98 1.10 10.77
N GLU A 412 37.39 0.00 10.16
CA GLU A 412 37.07 -0.29 8.75
C GLU A 412 35.57 -0.54 8.58
N ALA A 413 34.92 -1.21 9.54
CA ALA A 413 33.47 -1.38 9.55
C ALA A 413 32.71 -0.04 9.64
N GLN A 414 33.24 0.95 10.35
CA GLN A 414 32.64 2.29 10.43
C GLN A 414 32.66 3.03 9.09
N GLU A 415 33.55 2.70 8.16
CA GLU A 415 33.60 3.36 6.84
C GLU A 415 32.41 2.99 5.93
N PHE A 416 31.73 1.88 6.24
CA PHE A 416 30.49 1.44 5.58
C PHE A 416 29.24 2.18 6.06
N LEU A 417 29.34 2.92 7.18
CA LEU A 417 28.25 3.70 7.72
C LEU A 417 27.92 4.88 6.81
N GLU A 418 26.63 5.19 6.75
CA GLU A 418 26.12 6.40 6.11
C GLU A 418 25.31 7.24 7.10
N PRO A 419 25.35 8.58 6.97
CA PRO A 419 24.55 9.45 7.81
C PRO A 419 23.06 9.17 7.56
N GLU A 420 22.33 8.86 8.62
CA GLU A 420 20.88 8.69 8.58
C GLU A 420 20.16 9.94 9.09
N CYS A 421 20.63 10.51 10.20
CA CYS A 421 20.01 11.70 10.77
C CYS A 421 20.22 12.93 9.88
N GLN A 422 19.20 13.78 9.77
CA GLN A 422 19.30 15.08 9.11
C GLN A 422 19.01 16.17 10.12
N THR A 423 19.86 17.20 10.15
CA THR A 423 19.57 18.37 11.00
C THR A 423 18.33 19.11 10.48
N LEU A 424 17.66 19.85 11.38
CA LEU A 424 16.53 20.69 10.99
C LEU A 424 16.90 21.69 9.88
N GLU A 425 18.13 22.22 9.91
CA GLU A 425 18.62 23.10 8.87
C GLU A 425 18.77 22.37 7.53
N GLN A 426 19.35 21.16 7.51
CA GLN A 426 19.47 20.37 6.28
C GLN A 426 18.12 20.03 5.67
N ARG A 427 17.12 19.74 6.51
CA ARG A 427 15.80 19.30 6.04
C ARG A 427 14.89 20.45 5.62
N TYR A 428 14.89 21.57 6.35
CA TYR A 428 13.86 22.62 6.19
C TYR A 428 14.40 23.97 5.68
N ARG A 429 15.72 24.15 5.53
CA ARG A 429 16.25 25.43 5.04
C ARG A 429 15.76 25.74 3.62
N PRO A 430 15.09 26.88 3.38
CA PRO A 430 14.64 27.28 2.05
C PRO A 430 15.82 27.39 1.07
N GLY A 431 15.65 26.84 -0.14
CA GLY A 431 16.70 26.83 -1.17
C GLY A 431 17.78 25.75 -0.98
N HIS A 432 17.71 24.95 0.08
CA HIS A 432 18.61 23.84 0.38
C HIS A 432 17.96 22.47 0.16
N GLN A 433 16.88 22.40 -0.64
CA GLN A 433 16.45 21.11 -1.15
C GLN A 433 17.56 20.58 -2.04
N ALA A 434 18.40 19.72 -1.47
CA ALA A 434 19.21 18.80 -2.19
C ALA A 434 18.25 17.92 -3.00
N ARG A 435 17.79 18.42 -4.16
CA ARG A 435 17.68 17.52 -5.30
C ARG A 435 19.00 16.77 -5.27
N PRO A 436 19.02 15.43 -5.25
CA PRO A 436 20.26 14.72 -5.45
C PRO A 436 20.79 15.24 -6.79
N SER A 437 21.69 16.21 -6.70
CA SER A 437 22.34 16.82 -7.83
C SER A 437 23.30 15.72 -8.20
N PHE A 438 22.83 14.85 -9.09
CA PHE A 438 23.68 13.95 -9.81
C PHE A 438 24.52 14.85 -10.73
N ASN A 439 25.49 15.56 -10.13
CA ASN A 439 26.54 16.23 -10.85
C ASN A 439 27.23 15.15 -11.67
N CYS A 440 27.56 15.47 -12.93
CA CYS A 440 28.30 14.53 -13.79
C CYS A 440 29.51 14.04 -12.99
N PRO A 441 29.63 12.72 -12.72
CA PRO A 441 30.79 12.21 -12.01
C PRO A 441 32.02 12.61 -12.82
N SER A 442 32.94 13.35 -12.22
CA SER A 442 34.24 13.60 -12.83
C SER A 442 35.01 12.27 -12.86
N ASP A 443 35.06 11.62 -14.03
CA ASP A 443 35.91 10.47 -14.44
C ASP A 443 36.12 9.28 -13.46
N THR A 444 35.39 9.18 -12.35
CA THR A 444 35.79 8.33 -11.21
C THR A 444 35.20 6.92 -11.19
N SER A 445 34.18 6.60 -11.99
CA SER A 445 33.75 5.20 -12.22
C SER A 445 32.85 5.07 -13.46
N PRO A 446 33.06 4.06 -14.34
CA PRO A 446 32.20 3.84 -15.50
C PRO A 446 30.75 3.54 -15.10
N ASN A 447 30.53 2.91 -13.94
CA ASN A 447 29.19 2.58 -13.45
C ASN A 447 28.44 3.81 -12.94
N LEU A 448 29.13 4.75 -12.27
CA LEU A 448 28.51 6.02 -11.86
C LEU A 448 28.05 6.83 -13.08
N ASN A 449 28.82 6.81 -14.17
CA ASN A 449 28.43 7.43 -15.44
C ASN A 449 27.19 6.76 -16.06
N LEU A 450 27.05 5.44 -15.94
CA LEU A 450 25.86 4.72 -16.41
C LEU A 450 24.62 5.05 -15.55
N ILE A 451 24.78 5.12 -14.23
CA ILE A 451 23.72 5.56 -13.30
C ILE A 451 23.22 6.95 -13.68
N TRP A 452 24.15 7.89 -13.88
CA TRP A 452 23.85 9.25 -14.26
C TRP A 452 23.14 9.35 -15.63
N LYS A 453 23.63 8.62 -16.63
CA LYS A 453 22.99 8.56 -17.96
C LYS A 453 21.57 8.02 -17.88
N ARG A 454 21.31 7.04 -17.00
CA ARG A 454 19.96 6.51 -16.80
C ARG A 454 19.05 7.52 -16.11
N CYS A 455 19.53 8.25 -15.10
CA CYS A 455 18.76 9.32 -14.45
C CYS A 455 18.26 10.35 -15.46
N ARG A 456 19.14 10.79 -16.38
CA ARG A 456 18.77 11.74 -17.44
C ARG A 456 17.68 11.28 -18.40
N LYS A 457 17.43 9.97 -18.53
CA LYS A 457 16.32 9.48 -19.37
C LYS A 457 14.95 9.74 -18.74
N PHE A 458 14.90 9.99 -17.43
CA PHE A 458 13.68 10.17 -16.64
C PHE A 458 13.51 11.61 -16.12
N GLU A 459 14.40 12.54 -16.50
CA GLU A 459 14.22 13.98 -16.31
C GLU A 459 13.23 14.54 -17.33
#